data_AF-A0A969RPE3-F1
#
_entry.id   AF-A0A969RPE3-F1
#
_cell.length_a   1.000
_cell.length_b   1.000
_cell.length_c   1.000
_cell.angle_alpha   90.00
_cell.angle_beta   90.00
_cell.angle_gamma   90.00
#
_symmetry.space_group_name_H-M   'P 1'
#
loop_
_entity.id
_entity.type
_entity.pdbx_description
1 polymer ?
#
loop_
_entity_poly.entity_id
_entity_poly.type
_entity_poly.pdbx_seq_one_letter_code
_entity_poly.pdbx_strand_id
1 'polypeptide(L)'
;MTRPDRPIIIRLSSQQAMRPELLEGLETWLQLGLLSDLQVKQLCQEYLTCPLPTPTTLSTEAEPDRAIGNARQDPTRDFERLPSLPPSPIPDRSPVLSRSWIGRSLQSFMAEISVIWLLFLGVFLVVVSSGVLATSQWQNFPPVGQYGILFTYTLAFFAASLWTSRQQTLRLTARTLQITTLLIIPINFWMIDGLKLWQSVAGLAMGTIAALTLTAITRFLLRPTSDLIQSANPRLTTLNSLALSWLHWGWSLAGIPLIATYIGTIGTALSLFFQLRQPPHPPISP
;
A
#
# COMPACT_ATOMS: atom_id res chain seq x y z
N MET A 1 -44.65 7.17 -26.02
CA MET A 1 -43.80 7.85 -27.02
C MET A 1 -42.34 7.55 -26.72
N THR A 2 -41.79 6.53 -27.34
CA THR A 2 -40.38 6.10 -27.21
C THR A 2 -39.51 7.00 -28.09
N ARG A 3 -38.57 7.72 -27.47
CA ARG A 3 -37.62 8.62 -28.14
C ARG A 3 -36.58 7.75 -28.87
N PRO A 4 -36.28 7.98 -30.15
CA PRO A 4 -35.34 7.15 -30.90
C PRO A 4 -33.92 7.34 -30.35
N ASP A 5 -33.22 6.21 -30.18
CA ASP A 5 -31.81 6.12 -29.84
C ASP A 5 -30.99 6.96 -30.81
N ARG A 6 -30.42 8.06 -30.29
CA ARG A 6 -29.41 8.84 -31.02
C ARG A 6 -28.04 8.22 -30.70
N PRO A 7 -27.30 7.70 -31.69
CA PRO A 7 -25.92 7.28 -31.46
C PRO A 7 -25.09 8.51 -31.07
N ILE A 8 -24.45 8.46 -29.90
CA ILE A 8 -23.52 9.48 -29.44
C ILE A 8 -22.22 9.28 -30.21
N ILE A 9 -21.94 10.15 -31.18
CA ILE A 9 -20.71 10.12 -31.97
C ILE A 9 -19.69 11.03 -31.29
N ILE A 10 -18.71 10.43 -30.62
CA ILE A 10 -17.60 11.16 -29.98
C ILE A 10 -16.43 11.18 -30.96
N ARG A 11 -16.15 12.34 -31.54
CA ARG A 11 -14.98 12.54 -32.40
C ARG A 11 -13.78 12.92 -31.54
N LEU A 12 -12.85 11.99 -31.36
CA LEU A 12 -11.58 12.24 -30.68
C LEU A 12 -10.55 12.67 -31.72
N SER A 13 -9.90 13.82 -31.50
CA SER A 13 -8.81 14.28 -32.36
C SER A 13 -7.50 13.60 -31.96
N SER A 14 -6.65 13.25 -32.92
CA SER A 14 -5.41 12.47 -32.70
C SER A 14 -4.44 13.08 -31.67
N GLN A 15 -4.51 14.39 -31.41
CA GLN A 15 -3.72 15.06 -30.37
C GLN A 15 -4.16 14.71 -28.93
N GLN A 16 -5.37 14.17 -28.74
CA GLN A 16 -5.91 13.80 -27.41
C GLN A 16 -5.64 12.34 -27.03
N ALA A 17 -5.27 11.49 -28.00
CA ALA A 17 -4.95 10.07 -27.80
C ALA A 17 -3.71 9.83 -26.91
N MET A 18 -2.88 10.86 -26.73
CA MET A 18 -1.64 10.82 -25.93
C MET A 18 -1.83 11.26 -24.48
N ARG A 19 -3.04 11.66 -24.06
CA ARG A 19 -3.30 12.10 -22.68
C ARG A 19 -3.71 10.93 -21.78
N PRO A 20 -3.11 10.79 -20.58
CA PRO A 20 -3.49 9.75 -19.62
C PRO A 20 -4.94 9.89 -19.12
N GLU A 21 -5.49 11.10 -19.16
CA GLU A 21 -6.87 11.44 -18.77
C GLU A 21 -7.92 10.70 -19.64
N LEU A 22 -7.59 10.33 -20.87
CA LEU A 22 -8.51 9.63 -21.77
C LEU A 22 -8.72 8.17 -21.33
N LEU A 23 -7.65 7.50 -20.85
CA LEU A 23 -7.72 6.15 -20.30
C LEU A 23 -8.57 6.12 -19.03
N GLU A 24 -8.47 7.15 -18.19
CA GLU A 24 -9.27 7.30 -16.97
C GLU A 24 -10.76 7.51 -17.27
N GLY A 25 -11.09 8.31 -18.28
CA GLY A 25 -12.47 8.49 -18.75
C GLY A 25 -13.07 7.20 -19.32
N LEU A 26 -12.27 6.41 -20.05
CA LEU A 26 -12.70 5.15 -20.66
C LEU A 26 -12.95 4.07 -19.60
N GLU A 27 -12.10 4.00 -18.57
CA GLU A 27 -12.30 3.17 -17.38
C GLU A 27 -13.59 3.55 -16.63
N THR A 28 -13.86 4.86 -16.48
CA THR A 28 -15.10 5.34 -15.85
C THR A 28 -16.35 4.91 -16.62
N TRP A 29 -16.29 4.90 -17.96
CA TRP A 29 -17.41 4.45 -18.80
C TRP A 29 -17.61 2.93 -18.79
N LEU A 30 -16.53 2.16 -18.58
CA LEU A 30 -16.59 0.73 -18.34
C LEU A 30 -17.26 0.44 -16.99
N GLN A 31 -16.88 1.16 -15.92
CA GLN A 31 -17.48 1.03 -14.59
C GLN A 31 -18.98 1.41 -14.56
N LEU A 32 -19.39 2.35 -15.41
CA LEU A 32 -20.80 2.75 -15.56
C LEU A 32 -21.60 1.78 -16.46
N GLY A 33 -20.98 0.74 -17.03
CA GLY A 33 -21.64 -0.24 -17.89
C GLY A 33 -22.11 0.33 -19.23
N LEU A 34 -21.65 1.53 -19.60
CA LEU A 34 -21.97 2.19 -20.87
C LEU A 34 -21.14 1.62 -22.03
N LEU A 35 -20.01 0.98 -21.71
CA LEU A 35 -19.13 0.30 -22.65
C LEU A 35 -18.85 -1.13 -22.18
N SER A 36 -18.82 -2.05 -23.14
CA SER A 36 -18.39 -3.43 -22.92
C SER A 36 -16.88 -3.61 -23.18
N ASP A 37 -16.25 -4.58 -22.51
CA ASP A 37 -14.84 -4.94 -22.72
C ASP A 37 -14.47 -5.19 -24.20
N LEU A 38 -15.43 -5.69 -24.99
CA LEU A 38 -15.23 -5.94 -26.42
C LEU A 38 -15.10 -4.63 -27.21
N GLN A 39 -15.94 -3.64 -26.90
CA GLN A 39 -15.90 -2.32 -27.56
C GLN A 39 -14.63 -1.55 -27.19
N VAL A 40 -14.18 -1.67 -25.94
CA VAL A 40 -12.90 -1.07 -25.49
C VAL A 40 -11.72 -1.68 -26.25
N LYS A 41 -11.68 -3.01 -26.38
CA LYS A 41 -10.60 -3.69 -27.11
C LYS A 41 -10.54 -3.29 -28.58
N GLN A 42 -11.70 -3.16 -29.24
CA GLN A 42 -11.76 -2.69 -30.63
C GLN A 42 -11.23 -1.25 -30.77
N LEU A 43 -11.66 -0.35 -29.89
CA LEU A 43 -11.22 1.05 -29.91
C LEU A 43 -9.71 1.19 -29.68
N CYS A 44 -9.15 0.41 -28.74
CA CYS A 44 -7.71 0.42 -28.47
C CYS A 44 -6.89 -0.12 -29.65
N GLN A 45 -7.40 -1.13 -30.36
CA GLN A 45 -6.72 -1.72 -31.52
C GLN A 45 -6.76 -0.83 -32.76
N GLU A 46 -7.82 -0.04 -32.91
CA GLU A 46 -8.04 0.78 -34.11
C GLU A 46 -7.46 2.20 -33.96
N TYR A 47 -7.48 2.78 -32.75
CA TYR A 47 -7.14 4.20 -32.55
C TYR A 47 -5.98 4.47 -31.57
N LEU A 48 -5.53 3.49 -30.77
CA LEU A 48 -4.49 3.67 -29.73
C LEU A 48 -3.22 2.84 -29.96
N THR A 49 -3.05 2.27 -31.14
CA THR A 49 -1.88 1.51 -31.56
C THR A 49 -0.95 2.38 -32.39
N CYS A 50 0.32 2.48 -31.97
CA CYS A 50 1.38 3.02 -32.81
C CYS A 50 2.15 1.87 -33.48
N PRO A 51 2.50 1.97 -34.78
CA PRO A 51 3.43 1.02 -35.38
C PRO A 51 4.78 1.11 -34.65
N LEU A 52 5.32 -0.05 -34.27
CA LEU A 52 6.64 -0.16 -33.65
C LEU A 52 7.69 0.48 -34.58
N PRO A 53 8.64 1.30 -34.08
CA PRO A 53 9.71 1.84 -34.90
C PRO A 53 10.51 0.67 -35.50
N THR A 54 10.54 0.60 -36.83
CA THR A 54 11.36 -0.34 -37.57
C THR A 54 12.84 -0.09 -37.21
N PRO A 55 13.60 -1.10 -36.76
CA PRO A 55 15.00 -0.90 -36.43
C PRO A 55 15.75 -0.40 -37.66
N THR A 56 16.24 0.84 -37.58
CA THR A 56 17.08 1.44 -38.62
C THR A 56 18.39 0.66 -38.67
N THR A 57 18.51 -0.25 -39.64
CA THR A 57 19.82 -0.76 -40.06
C THR A 57 20.59 0.43 -40.62
N LEU A 58 21.57 0.91 -39.85
CA LEU A 58 22.63 1.80 -40.31
C LEU A 58 23.39 1.11 -41.46
N SER A 59 22.88 1.25 -42.68
CA SER A 59 23.72 1.15 -43.88
C SER A 59 24.25 2.54 -44.13
N THR A 60 25.54 2.70 -43.90
CA THR A 60 26.35 3.85 -44.27
C THR A 60 26.21 4.08 -45.77
N GLU A 61 25.36 5.04 -46.12
CA GLU A 61 25.32 5.69 -47.43
C GLU A 61 26.60 6.52 -47.57
N ALA A 62 27.59 6.02 -48.30
CA ALA A 62 28.78 6.77 -48.67
C ALA A 62 28.52 7.53 -49.98
N GLU A 63 28.46 8.84 -49.86
CA GLU A 63 28.27 9.84 -50.90
C GLU A 63 29.45 9.88 -51.91
N PRO A 64 29.22 10.21 -53.20
CA PRO A 64 30.25 10.27 -54.23
C PRO A 64 30.82 11.69 -54.37
N ASP A 65 32.15 11.88 -54.42
CA ASP A 65 32.83 12.51 -55.58
C ASP A 65 34.37 12.63 -55.42
N ARG A 66 35.06 12.23 -56.50
CA ARG A 66 36.29 12.80 -57.13
C ARG A 66 37.67 12.87 -56.42
N ALA A 67 38.51 11.93 -56.90
CA ALA A 67 39.65 12.14 -57.82
C ALA A 67 41.11 12.23 -57.30
N ILE A 68 42.01 11.70 -58.15
CA ILE A 68 43.49 11.68 -58.18
C ILE A 68 44.11 10.50 -57.39
N GLY A 69 44.89 9.57 -57.94
CA GLY A 69 45.44 9.37 -59.27
C GLY A 69 46.49 8.24 -59.23
N ASN A 70 46.77 7.67 -60.41
CA ASN A 70 47.98 6.95 -60.83
C ASN A 70 48.13 5.43 -60.58
N ALA A 71 48.09 4.73 -61.72
CA ALA A 71 49.06 3.75 -62.21
C ALA A 71 49.13 2.37 -61.52
N ARG A 72 48.81 1.29 -62.27
CA ARG A 72 49.77 0.55 -63.13
C ARG A 72 49.29 -0.91 -63.36
N GLN A 73 49.10 -1.25 -64.65
CA GLN A 73 49.31 -2.55 -65.36
C GLN A 73 48.70 -3.86 -64.78
N ASP A 74 47.70 -4.49 -65.40
CA ASP A 74 47.73 -5.45 -66.55
C ASP A 74 47.96 -6.94 -66.12
N PRO A 75 47.74 -8.00 -66.94
CA PRO A 75 46.45 -8.65 -67.22
C PRO A 75 46.48 -10.21 -67.11
N THR A 76 45.38 -10.87 -67.55
CA THR A 76 45.24 -12.28 -68.02
C THR A 76 45.21 -13.46 -67.03
N ARG A 77 44.07 -14.20 -67.02
CA ARG A 77 43.98 -15.60 -67.51
C ARG A 77 42.54 -16.13 -67.59
N ASP A 78 42.12 -16.35 -68.83
CA ASP A 78 41.20 -17.36 -69.40
C ASP A 78 41.31 -18.77 -68.72
N PHE A 79 40.41 -19.76 -68.75
CA PHE A 79 39.20 -20.15 -69.50
C PHE A 79 38.66 -21.43 -68.80
N GLU A 80 37.34 -21.70 -68.72
CA GLU A 80 36.70 -23.00 -69.10
C GLU A 80 35.19 -23.14 -68.76
N ARG A 81 34.38 -23.16 -69.83
CA ARG A 81 33.16 -23.97 -70.14
C ARG A 81 31.98 -24.15 -69.13
N LEU A 82 30.88 -23.43 -69.41
CA LEU A 82 29.52 -23.87 -69.88
C LEU A 82 28.68 -24.93 -69.06
N PRO A 83 27.33 -24.96 -69.23
CA PRO A 83 26.34 -24.76 -68.17
C PRO A 83 25.60 -26.05 -67.77
N SER A 84 25.11 -26.12 -66.53
CA SER A 84 24.17 -27.17 -66.12
C SER A 84 23.05 -26.62 -65.23
N LEU A 85 21.87 -27.20 -65.45
CA LEU A 85 20.53 -26.79 -65.01
C LEU A 85 20.35 -26.66 -63.48
N PRO A 86 19.32 -25.92 -63.02
CA PRO A 86 19.12 -25.62 -61.60
C PRO A 86 18.64 -26.87 -60.83
N PRO A 87 19.23 -27.21 -59.67
CA PRO A 87 18.59 -28.10 -58.72
C PRO A 87 17.61 -27.31 -57.85
N SER A 88 16.38 -27.82 -57.81
CA SER A 88 15.26 -27.38 -56.99
C SER A 88 15.63 -27.25 -55.50
N PRO A 89 14.98 -26.34 -54.74
CA PRO A 89 15.34 -26.05 -53.35
C PRO A 89 14.98 -27.21 -52.42
N ILE A 90 15.95 -27.61 -51.60
CA ILE A 90 15.73 -28.42 -50.40
C ILE A 90 14.98 -27.53 -49.39
N PRO A 91 13.83 -27.96 -48.82
CA PRO A 91 13.17 -27.21 -47.76
C PRO A 91 13.94 -27.40 -46.45
N ASP A 92 14.88 -26.49 -46.19
CA ASP A 92 15.58 -26.45 -44.92
C ASP A 92 14.70 -25.82 -43.84
N ARG A 93 14.36 -26.65 -42.85
CA ARG A 93 14.03 -26.36 -41.45
C ARG A 93 13.24 -25.08 -41.18
N SER A 94 11.98 -25.32 -40.79
CA SER A 94 11.17 -24.40 -39.99
C SER A 94 11.97 -23.70 -38.88
N PRO A 95 11.91 -22.36 -38.78
CA PRO A 95 12.34 -21.68 -37.57
C PRO A 95 11.29 -21.98 -36.49
N VAL A 96 11.70 -22.63 -35.41
CA VAL A 96 10.91 -22.79 -34.18
C VAL A 96 10.79 -21.40 -33.52
N LEU A 97 9.94 -20.55 -34.09
CA LEU A 97 9.62 -19.21 -33.59
C LEU A 97 8.33 -19.31 -32.76
N SER A 98 8.52 -19.40 -31.45
CA SER A 98 7.73 -18.72 -30.40
C SER A 98 8.08 -19.31 -29.03
N ARG A 99 9.37 -19.31 -28.68
CA ARG A 99 9.80 -19.65 -27.32
C ARG A 99 9.53 -18.47 -26.37
N SER A 100 8.26 -18.42 -25.94
CA SER A 100 7.66 -17.71 -24.80
C SER A 100 8.56 -16.70 -24.09
N TRP A 101 8.51 -15.45 -24.55
CA TRP A 101 9.07 -14.27 -23.87
C TRP A 101 8.40 -14.04 -22.50
N ILE A 102 7.12 -14.40 -22.39
CA ILE A 102 6.34 -14.43 -21.15
C ILE A 102 6.94 -15.42 -20.15
N GLY A 103 7.39 -16.60 -20.60
CA GLY A 103 8.04 -17.59 -19.75
C GLY A 103 9.38 -17.13 -19.18
N ARG A 104 10.19 -16.40 -19.96
CA ARG A 104 11.48 -15.85 -19.48
C ARG A 104 11.31 -14.69 -18.51
N SER A 105 10.37 -13.79 -18.77
CA SER A 105 10.10 -12.67 -17.87
C SER A 105 9.47 -13.17 -16.57
N LEU A 106 8.46 -14.06 -16.63
CA LEU A 106 7.86 -14.66 -15.43
C LEU A 106 8.88 -15.47 -14.61
N GLN A 107 9.86 -16.10 -15.27
CA GLN A 107 10.91 -16.85 -14.57
C GLN A 107 11.97 -15.93 -13.95
N SER A 108 12.28 -14.80 -14.58
CA SER A 108 13.11 -13.73 -13.99
C SER A 108 12.41 -13.08 -12.79
N PHE A 109 11.12 -12.75 -12.92
CA PHE A 109 10.32 -12.21 -11.83
C PHE A 109 10.12 -13.23 -10.70
N MET A 110 9.89 -14.51 -10.99
CA MET A 110 9.83 -15.59 -9.99
C MET A 110 11.16 -15.78 -9.27
N ALA A 111 12.30 -15.68 -9.98
CA ALA A 111 13.61 -15.78 -9.36
C ALA A 111 13.89 -14.58 -8.44
N GLU A 112 13.55 -13.37 -8.86
CA GLU A 112 13.75 -12.14 -8.09
C GLU A 112 12.79 -12.05 -6.88
N ILE A 113 11.50 -12.38 -7.09
CA ILE A 113 10.50 -12.52 -6.02
C ILE A 113 10.92 -13.63 -5.06
N SER A 114 11.37 -14.78 -5.54
CA SER A 114 11.86 -15.87 -4.69
C SER A 114 13.01 -15.39 -3.82
N VAL A 115 14.02 -14.68 -4.36
CA VAL A 115 15.15 -14.18 -3.56
C VAL A 115 14.72 -13.19 -2.48
N ILE A 116 13.88 -12.19 -2.82
CA ILE A 116 13.40 -11.20 -1.86
C ILE A 116 12.48 -11.82 -0.81
N TRP A 117 11.60 -12.75 -1.22
CA TRP A 117 10.75 -13.49 -0.28
C TRP A 117 11.52 -14.50 0.56
N LEU A 118 12.57 -15.15 0.04
CA LEU A 118 13.43 -16.07 0.81
C LEU A 118 14.29 -15.30 1.80
N LEU A 119 14.77 -14.11 1.43
CA LEU A 119 15.50 -13.21 2.32
C LEU A 119 14.57 -12.64 3.40
N PHE A 120 13.36 -12.23 3.02
CA PHE A 120 12.32 -11.83 3.96
C PHE A 120 11.93 -12.98 4.89
N LEU A 121 11.79 -14.21 4.36
CA LEU A 121 11.50 -15.41 5.13
C LEU A 121 12.64 -15.75 6.09
N GLY A 122 13.90 -15.58 5.66
CA GLY A 122 15.08 -15.77 6.50
C GLY A 122 15.13 -14.77 7.66
N VAL A 123 14.94 -13.48 7.37
CA VAL A 123 14.86 -12.43 8.40
C VAL A 123 13.66 -12.67 9.32
N PHE A 124 12.50 -13.03 8.77
CA PHE A 124 11.31 -13.37 9.54
C PHE A 124 11.56 -14.55 10.46
N LEU A 125 12.20 -15.63 9.99
CA LEU A 125 12.55 -16.79 10.80
C LEU A 125 13.50 -16.40 11.94
N VAL A 126 14.51 -15.57 11.67
CA VAL A 126 15.44 -15.05 12.69
C VAL A 126 14.70 -14.21 13.73
N VAL A 127 13.81 -13.31 13.29
CA VAL A 127 13.01 -12.46 14.18
C VAL A 127 12.04 -13.29 15.02
N VAL A 128 11.34 -14.26 14.42
CA VAL A 128 10.44 -15.17 15.14
C VAL A 128 11.24 -16.04 16.10
N SER A 129 12.40 -16.57 15.72
CA SER A 129 13.26 -17.34 16.61
C SER A 129 13.76 -16.49 17.79
N SER A 130 14.18 -15.25 17.55
CA SER A 130 14.52 -14.30 18.62
C SER A 130 13.32 -13.95 19.48
N GLY A 131 12.12 -13.81 18.89
CA GLY A 131 10.89 -13.56 19.61
C GLY A 131 10.49 -14.74 20.49
N VAL A 132 10.58 -15.97 19.99
CA VAL A 132 10.32 -17.21 20.74
C VAL A 132 11.33 -17.37 21.87
N LEU A 133 12.60 -17.01 21.66
CA LEU A 133 13.60 -16.99 22.73
C LEU A 133 13.26 -15.94 23.79
N ALA A 134 12.86 -14.73 23.36
CA ALA A 134 12.44 -13.67 24.27
C ALA A 134 11.18 -14.06 25.07
N THR A 135 10.22 -14.77 24.46
CA THR A 135 9.05 -15.29 25.18
C THR A 135 9.41 -16.44 26.11
N SER A 136 10.34 -17.32 25.73
CA SER A 136 10.81 -18.40 26.60
C SER A 136 11.50 -17.86 27.87
N GLN A 137 12.17 -16.71 27.76
CA GLN A 137 12.80 -16.02 28.88
C GLN A 137 11.89 -15.00 29.57
N TRP A 138 10.65 -14.85 29.11
CA TRP A 138 9.72 -13.80 29.58
C TRP A 138 9.54 -13.81 31.10
N GLN A 139 9.45 -14.99 31.71
CA GLN A 139 9.27 -15.14 33.16
C GLN A 139 10.50 -14.73 33.97
N ASN A 140 11.69 -14.75 33.38
CA ASN A 140 12.94 -14.38 34.04
C ASN A 140 13.22 -12.87 33.98
N PHE A 141 12.46 -12.11 33.17
CA PHE A 141 12.59 -10.66 33.14
C PHE A 141 11.82 -9.98 34.28
N PRO A 142 12.37 -8.90 34.86
CA PRO A 142 11.66 -8.10 35.85
C PRO A 142 10.37 -7.52 35.24
N PRO A 143 9.33 -7.23 36.06
CA PRO A 143 8.05 -6.70 35.58
C PRO A 143 8.18 -5.44 34.71
N VAL A 144 9.16 -4.59 35.02
CA VAL A 144 9.46 -3.37 34.26
C VAL A 144 9.90 -3.69 32.82
N GLY A 145 10.70 -4.75 32.62
CA GLY A 145 11.16 -5.17 31.29
C GLY A 145 10.02 -5.75 30.45
N GLN A 146 9.18 -6.60 31.06
CA GLN A 146 7.98 -7.16 30.42
C GLN A 146 7.04 -6.04 29.93
N TYR A 147 6.79 -5.05 30.80
CA TYR A 147 5.99 -3.88 30.44
C TYR A 147 6.67 -3.01 29.39
N GLY A 148 7.98 -2.81 29.48
CA GLY A 148 8.75 -2.02 28.52
C GLY A 148 8.64 -2.52 27.09
N ILE A 149 8.58 -3.83 26.90
CA ILE A 149 8.35 -4.44 25.58
C ILE A 149 6.96 -4.05 25.05
N LEU A 150 5.90 -4.25 25.85
CA LEU A 150 4.53 -3.87 25.48
C LEU A 150 4.42 -2.37 25.15
N PHE A 151 5.04 -1.52 25.97
CA PHE A 151 5.05 -0.08 25.77
C PHE A 151 5.77 0.31 24.48
N THR A 152 6.90 -0.34 24.17
CA THR A 152 7.65 -0.12 22.93
C THR A 152 6.82 -0.50 21.70
N TYR A 153 6.13 -1.64 21.72
CA TYR A 153 5.20 -2.01 20.65
C TYR A 153 4.10 -0.97 20.47
N THR A 154 3.54 -0.47 21.57
CA THR A 154 2.50 0.57 21.53
C THR A 154 3.01 1.85 20.86
N LEU A 155 4.24 2.27 21.18
CA LEU A 155 4.91 3.40 20.53
C LEU A 155 5.18 3.13 19.04
N ALA A 156 5.62 1.93 18.68
CA ALA A 156 5.86 1.54 17.30
C ALA A 156 4.57 1.57 16.47
N PHE A 157 3.46 1.05 17.02
CA PHE A 157 2.14 1.11 16.40
C PHE A 157 1.67 2.56 16.22
N PHE A 158 1.85 3.41 17.24
CA PHE A 158 1.55 4.83 17.15
C PHE A 158 2.40 5.53 16.08
N ALA A 159 3.71 5.29 16.04
CA ALA A 159 4.60 5.89 15.04
C ALA A 159 4.28 5.43 13.62
N ALA A 160 4.02 4.13 13.42
CA ALA A 160 3.59 3.58 12.14
C ALA A 160 2.25 4.16 11.70
N SER A 161 1.32 4.36 12.64
CA SER A 161 0.05 5.02 12.40
C SER A 161 0.21 6.48 11.96
N LEU A 162 1.11 7.24 12.60
CA LEU A 162 1.44 8.60 12.17
C LEU A 162 2.07 8.62 10.78
N TRP A 163 3.01 7.72 10.52
CA TRP A 163 3.71 7.62 9.24
C TRP A 163 2.73 7.31 8.10
N THR A 164 1.90 6.28 8.28
CA THR A 164 0.89 5.88 7.29
C THR A 164 -0.18 6.95 7.12
N SER A 165 -0.53 7.71 8.17
CA SER A 165 -1.47 8.84 8.05
C SER A 165 -0.97 9.98 7.18
N ARG A 166 0.34 10.10 6.95
CA ARG A 166 0.91 11.09 6.02
C ARG A 166 0.76 10.68 4.55
N GLN A 167 0.52 9.40 4.27
CA GLN A 167 0.37 8.89 2.91
C GLN A 167 -1.11 8.89 2.49
N GLN A 168 -1.43 9.59 1.40
CA GLN A 168 -2.82 9.76 0.96
C GLN A 168 -3.46 8.44 0.49
N THR A 169 -2.67 7.53 -0.07
CA THR A 169 -3.11 6.22 -0.59
C THR A 169 -3.37 5.17 0.49
N LEU A 170 -2.84 5.34 1.70
CA LEU A 170 -2.95 4.38 2.81
C LEU A 170 -3.86 4.86 3.95
N ARG A 171 -4.73 5.83 3.70
CA ARG A 171 -5.61 6.42 4.73
C ARG A 171 -6.48 5.38 5.44
N LEU A 172 -6.95 4.35 4.75
CA LEU A 172 -7.72 3.26 5.37
C LEU A 172 -6.86 2.46 6.35
N THR A 173 -5.66 2.05 5.94
CA THR A 173 -4.71 1.33 6.80
C THR A 173 -4.28 2.18 7.99
N ALA A 174 -4.03 3.47 7.77
CA ALA A 174 -3.69 4.41 8.84
C ALA A 174 -4.81 4.50 9.89
N ARG A 175 -6.08 4.58 9.45
CA ARG A 175 -7.26 4.59 10.34
C ARG A 175 -7.39 3.30 11.14
N THR A 176 -7.23 2.15 10.49
CA THR A 176 -7.25 0.86 11.19
C THR A 176 -6.15 0.82 12.25
N LEU A 177 -4.93 1.22 11.92
CA LEU A 177 -3.83 1.29 12.88
C LEU A 177 -4.09 2.29 14.02
N GLN A 178 -4.74 3.43 13.76
CA GLN A 178 -5.14 4.38 14.81
C GLN A 178 -6.13 3.75 15.79
N ILE A 179 -7.18 3.10 15.26
CA ILE A 179 -8.18 2.41 16.07
C ILE A 179 -7.54 1.28 16.87
N THR A 180 -6.70 0.46 16.23
CA THR A 180 -5.96 -0.62 16.90
C THR A 180 -5.09 -0.06 18.03
N THR A 181 -4.33 1.01 17.77
CA THR A 181 -3.52 1.67 18.79
C THR A 181 -4.39 2.14 19.94
N LEU A 182 -5.56 2.70 19.66
CA LEU A 182 -6.51 3.16 20.68
C LEU A 182 -7.06 2.01 21.55
N LEU A 183 -7.31 0.84 20.95
CA LEU A 183 -7.75 -0.37 21.67
C LEU A 183 -6.63 -0.95 22.55
N ILE A 184 -5.37 -0.76 22.15
CA ILE A 184 -4.20 -1.20 22.92
C ILE A 184 -4.00 -0.34 24.18
N ILE A 185 -4.50 0.91 24.22
CA ILE A 185 -4.35 1.82 25.37
C ILE A 185 -4.98 1.26 26.66
N PRO A 186 -6.27 0.86 26.71
CA PRO A 186 -6.85 0.25 27.90
C PRO A 186 -6.08 -1.01 28.35
N ILE A 187 -5.60 -1.81 27.40
CA ILE A 187 -4.77 -3.00 27.70
C ILE A 187 -3.47 -2.58 28.39
N ASN A 188 -2.82 -1.50 27.97
CA ASN A 188 -1.62 -0.98 28.62
C ASN A 188 -1.89 -0.54 30.07
N PHE A 189 -3.02 0.12 30.34
CA PHE A 189 -3.40 0.52 31.71
C PHE A 189 -3.69 -0.68 32.59
N TRP A 190 -4.41 -1.66 32.06
CA TRP A 190 -4.60 -2.93 32.74
C TRP A 190 -3.26 -3.62 33.02
N MET A 191 -2.29 -3.50 32.11
CA MET A 191 -1.02 -4.20 32.25
C MET A 191 -0.02 -3.56 33.22
N ILE A 192 -0.06 -2.23 33.37
CA ILE A 192 0.59 -1.54 34.50
C ILE A 192 0.13 -2.16 35.82
N ASP A 193 -1.14 -2.55 35.86
CA ASP A 193 -1.77 -3.12 37.03
C ASP A 193 -1.55 -4.62 37.23
N GLY A 194 -1.76 -5.43 36.20
CA GLY A 194 -1.56 -6.87 36.28
C GLY A 194 -0.09 -7.27 36.55
N LEU A 195 0.88 -6.50 36.07
CA LEU A 195 2.31 -6.71 36.36
C LEU A 195 2.75 -6.09 37.69
N LYS A 196 1.84 -5.45 38.44
CA LYS A 196 2.07 -4.85 39.76
C LYS A 196 3.25 -3.89 39.78
N LEU A 197 3.38 -3.04 38.76
CA LEU A 197 4.52 -2.12 38.61
C LEU A 197 4.70 -1.18 39.81
N TRP A 198 3.63 -0.88 40.56
CA TRP A 198 3.69 -0.08 41.80
C TRP A 198 4.55 -0.68 42.92
N GLN A 199 4.84 -1.97 42.89
CA GLN A 199 5.62 -2.61 43.95
C GLN A 199 7.10 -2.19 43.94
N SER A 200 7.59 -1.65 42.83
CA SER A 200 8.98 -1.22 42.68
C SER A 200 9.06 0.26 42.31
N VAL A 201 10.06 0.98 42.81
CA VAL A 201 10.27 2.40 42.47
C VAL A 201 10.49 2.58 40.97
N ALA A 202 11.26 1.68 40.35
CA ALA A 202 11.49 1.67 38.90
C ALA A 202 10.19 1.41 38.11
N GLY A 203 9.34 0.49 38.57
CA GLY A 203 8.04 0.24 37.95
C GLY A 203 7.06 1.41 38.13
N LEU A 204 7.09 2.10 39.25
CA LEU A 204 6.30 3.32 39.46
C LEU A 204 6.74 4.45 38.52
N ALA A 205 8.06 4.67 38.38
CA ALA A 205 8.60 5.63 37.42
C ALA A 205 8.19 5.26 35.98
N MET A 206 8.34 4.01 35.59
CA MET A 206 7.92 3.54 34.26
C MET A 206 6.41 3.68 34.04
N GLY A 207 5.59 3.29 35.02
CA GLY A 207 4.14 3.35 34.94
C GLY A 207 3.62 4.78 34.84
N THR A 208 4.23 5.73 35.56
CA THR A 208 3.87 7.16 35.47
C THR A 208 4.28 7.77 34.12
N ILE A 209 5.50 7.51 33.65
CA ILE A 209 5.97 7.95 32.32
C ILE A 209 5.06 7.39 31.23
N ALA A 210 4.73 6.10 31.32
CA ALA A 210 3.87 5.45 30.36
C ALA A 210 2.45 6.01 30.41
N ALA A 211 1.83 6.16 31.59
CA ALA A 211 0.49 6.73 31.73
C ALA A 211 0.39 8.16 31.15
N LEU A 212 1.42 8.99 31.37
CA LEU A 212 1.50 10.33 30.76
C LEU A 212 1.61 10.25 29.23
N THR A 213 2.47 9.35 28.73
CA THR A 213 2.68 9.16 27.29
C THR A 213 1.42 8.62 26.61
N LEU A 214 0.79 7.58 27.16
CA LEU A 214 -0.48 7.01 26.71
C LEU A 214 -1.59 8.06 26.70
N THR A 215 -1.68 8.88 27.75
CA THR A 215 -2.63 10.00 27.80
C THR A 215 -2.38 11.02 26.69
N ALA A 216 -1.12 11.33 26.37
CA ALA A 216 -0.77 12.21 25.28
C ALA A 216 -1.11 11.60 23.91
N ILE A 217 -0.82 10.31 23.71
CA ILE A 217 -1.15 9.54 22.50
C ILE A 217 -2.67 9.52 22.28
N THR A 218 -3.46 9.21 23.31
CA THR A 218 -4.94 9.23 23.22
C THR A 218 -5.46 10.58 22.76
N ARG A 219 -4.97 11.67 23.38
CA ARG A 219 -5.37 13.04 23.00
C ARG A 219 -4.96 13.39 21.57
N PHE A 220 -3.81 12.89 21.12
CA PHE A 220 -3.32 13.13 19.77
C PHE A 220 -4.14 12.35 18.73
N LEU A 221 -4.45 11.08 18.99
CA LEU A 221 -5.22 10.23 18.08
C LEU A 221 -6.70 10.63 18.01
N LEU A 222 -7.33 10.98 19.13
CA LEU A 222 -8.76 11.30 19.13
C LEU A 222 -9.12 12.58 18.39
N ARG A 223 -8.19 13.54 18.25
CA ARG A 223 -8.44 14.81 17.53
C ARG A 223 -8.86 14.58 16.06
N PRO A 224 -8.07 13.86 15.23
CA PRO A 224 -8.49 13.54 13.87
C PRO A 224 -9.59 12.48 13.81
N THR A 225 -9.70 11.58 14.80
CA THR A 225 -10.75 10.54 14.80
C THR A 225 -12.13 11.10 15.18
N SER A 226 -12.21 12.21 15.93
CA SER A 226 -13.50 12.85 16.27
C SER A 226 -14.23 13.45 15.07
N ASP A 227 -13.56 13.64 13.93
CA ASP A 227 -14.26 14.00 12.68
C ASP A 227 -15.00 12.79 12.08
N LEU A 228 -14.55 11.56 12.37
CA LEU A 228 -15.22 10.33 11.95
C LEU A 228 -16.35 9.94 12.90
N ILE A 229 -16.09 10.06 14.21
CA ILE A 229 -17.11 9.87 15.24
C ILE A 229 -17.79 11.22 15.39
N GLN A 230 -18.82 11.47 14.56
CA GLN A 230 -19.64 12.68 14.55
C GLN A 230 -20.25 12.96 15.92
N SER A 231 -19.42 13.51 16.80
CA SER A 231 -19.72 13.71 18.21
C SER A 231 -19.91 15.20 18.41
N ALA A 232 -21.07 15.57 18.94
CA ALA A 232 -21.42 16.97 19.19
C ALA A 232 -20.42 17.67 20.13
N ASN A 233 -19.68 16.91 20.94
CA ASN A 233 -18.65 17.41 21.84
C ASN A 233 -17.39 16.52 21.84
N PRO A 234 -16.34 16.85 21.08
CA PRO A 234 -15.10 16.06 21.02
C PRO A 234 -14.35 16.02 22.35
N ARG A 235 -14.52 17.06 23.20
CA ARG A 235 -13.91 17.13 24.53
C ARG A 235 -14.51 16.10 25.50
N LEU A 236 -15.84 15.94 25.50
CA LEU A 236 -16.51 14.94 26.34
C LEU A 236 -16.16 13.53 25.91
N THR A 237 -16.09 13.25 24.60
CA THR A 237 -15.65 11.96 24.09
C THR A 237 -14.22 11.64 24.54
N THR A 238 -13.31 12.62 24.43
CA THR A 238 -11.91 12.46 24.86
C THR A 238 -11.80 12.22 26.36
N LEU A 239 -12.53 13.01 27.17
CA LEU A 239 -12.57 12.83 28.61
C LEU A 239 -13.17 11.49 29.01
N ASN A 240 -14.23 11.04 28.34
CA ASN A 240 -14.85 9.76 28.63
C ASN A 240 -13.91 8.59 28.29
N SER A 241 -13.28 8.59 27.11
CA SER A 241 -12.30 7.56 26.74
C SER A 241 -11.08 7.54 27.67
N LEU A 242 -10.61 8.71 28.11
CA LEU A 242 -9.55 8.81 29.12
C LEU A 242 -10.02 8.27 30.47
N ALA A 243 -11.19 8.71 30.96
CA ALA A 243 -11.74 8.25 32.22
C ALA A 243 -11.91 6.73 32.22
N LEU A 244 -12.48 6.15 31.16
CA LEU A 244 -12.60 4.71 30.98
C LEU A 244 -11.24 4.02 30.99
N SER A 245 -10.23 4.56 30.29
CA SER A 245 -8.87 3.96 30.28
C SER A 245 -8.22 4.00 31.66
N TRP A 246 -8.34 5.12 32.37
CA TRP A 246 -7.83 5.28 33.74
C TRP A 246 -8.58 4.39 34.74
N LEU A 247 -9.85 4.11 34.49
CA LEU A 247 -10.68 3.25 35.33
C LEU A 247 -10.25 1.77 35.28
N HIS A 248 -9.48 1.37 34.27
CA HIS A 248 -8.84 0.04 34.19
C HIS A 248 -7.61 -0.09 35.09
N TRP A 249 -7.11 1.03 35.62
CA TRP A 249 -6.08 1.02 36.65
C TRP A 249 -6.73 0.65 38.00
N GLY A 250 -6.11 -0.25 38.77
CA GLY A 250 -6.59 -0.72 40.07
C GLY A 250 -7.35 -2.05 40.04
N TRP A 251 -7.48 -2.69 38.86
CA TRP A 251 -8.30 -3.90 38.70
C TRP A 251 -7.75 -5.16 39.38
N SER A 252 -6.48 -5.17 39.78
CA SER A 252 -5.86 -6.26 40.54
C SER A 252 -6.36 -6.34 41.98
N LEU A 253 -6.96 -5.27 42.52
CA LEU A 253 -7.59 -5.30 43.83
C LEU A 253 -9.01 -5.86 43.73
N ALA A 254 -9.32 -6.82 44.61
CA ALA A 254 -10.66 -7.41 44.67
C ALA A 254 -11.74 -6.33 44.91
N GLY A 255 -12.80 -6.35 44.10
CA GLY A 255 -13.94 -5.43 44.20
C GLY A 255 -13.83 -4.16 43.35
N ILE A 256 -12.62 -3.70 43.01
CA ILE A 256 -12.43 -2.52 42.14
C ILE A 256 -13.01 -2.73 40.73
N PRO A 257 -12.85 -3.88 40.05
CA PRO A 257 -13.44 -4.10 38.72
C PRO A 257 -14.96 -3.90 38.66
N LEU A 258 -15.66 -4.27 39.73
CA LEU A 258 -17.11 -4.15 39.81
C LEU A 258 -17.50 -2.67 39.93
N ILE A 259 -16.88 -1.94 40.85
CA ILE A 259 -17.09 -0.49 41.02
C ILE A 259 -16.73 0.26 39.73
N ALA A 260 -15.58 -0.06 39.13
CA ALA A 260 -15.13 0.48 37.86
C ALA A 260 -16.16 0.27 36.74
N THR A 261 -16.73 -0.93 36.63
CA THR A 261 -17.73 -1.21 35.58
C THR A 261 -19.01 -0.39 35.79
N TYR A 262 -19.49 -0.26 37.03
CA TYR A 262 -20.67 0.56 37.33
C TYR A 262 -20.41 2.05 37.09
N ILE A 263 -19.26 2.58 37.52
CA ILE A 263 -18.90 3.99 37.28
C ILE A 263 -18.73 4.26 35.78
N GLY A 264 -18.07 3.36 35.05
CA GLY A 264 -17.85 3.51 33.60
C GLY A 264 -19.15 3.46 32.80
N THR A 265 -20.07 2.55 33.15
CA THR A 265 -21.39 2.45 32.50
C THR A 265 -22.26 3.67 32.78
N ILE A 266 -22.35 4.12 34.03
CA ILE A 266 -23.09 5.33 34.41
C ILE A 266 -22.48 6.57 33.75
N GLY A 267 -21.16 6.72 33.77
CA GLY A 267 -20.45 7.85 33.17
C GLY A 267 -20.65 7.93 31.65
N THR A 268 -20.60 6.78 30.97
CA THR A 268 -20.85 6.70 29.52
C THR A 268 -22.30 7.01 29.19
N ALA A 269 -23.25 6.48 29.97
CA ALA A 269 -24.67 6.78 29.81
C ALA A 269 -24.97 8.28 30.01
N LEU A 270 -24.38 8.91 31.02
CA LEU A 270 -24.48 10.35 31.25
C LEU A 270 -23.88 11.15 30.07
N SER A 271 -22.71 10.76 29.59
CA SER A 271 -22.05 11.41 28.45
C SER A 271 -22.90 11.36 27.18
N LEU A 272 -23.50 10.21 26.89
CA LEU A 272 -24.44 10.04 25.78
C LEU A 272 -25.68 10.91 25.95
N PHE A 273 -26.25 10.93 27.16
CA PHE A 273 -27.42 11.76 27.46
C PHE A 273 -27.16 13.25 27.26
N PHE A 274 -25.98 13.74 27.66
CA PHE A 274 -25.58 15.12 27.41
C PHE A 274 -25.31 15.42 25.93
N GLN A 275 -24.74 14.46 25.18
CA GLN A 275 -24.56 14.61 23.74
C GLN A 275 -25.89 14.69 22.98
N LEU A 276 -26.88 13.87 23.35
CA LEU A 276 -28.21 13.87 22.75
C LEU A 276 -29.01 15.15 23.04
N ARG A 277 -28.71 15.83 24.14
CA ARG A 277 -29.36 17.10 24.52
C ARG A 277 -28.81 18.32 23.80
N GLN A 278 -27.69 18.21 23.08
CA GLN A 278 -27.18 19.35 22.31
C GLN A 278 -27.97 19.49 21.01
N PRO A 279 -28.59 20.66 20.75
CA PRO A 279 -29.29 20.88 19.50
C PRO A 279 -28.31 20.81 18.32
N PRO A 280 -28.73 20.29 17.15
CA PRO A 280 -27.90 20.29 15.96
C PRO A 280 -27.47 21.73 15.64
N HIS A 281 -26.20 21.90 15.26
CA HIS A 281 -25.70 23.20 14.80
C HIS A 281 -26.65 23.77 13.73
N PRO A 282 -27.05 25.06 13.84
CA PRO A 282 -27.83 25.69 12.79
C PRO A 282 -27.01 25.62 11.49
N PRO A 283 -27.66 25.32 10.35
CA PRO A 283 -26.97 25.26 9.07
C PRO A 283 -26.26 26.58 8.81
N ILE A 284 -24.99 26.49 8.42
CA ILE A 284 -24.21 27.64 7.94
C ILE A 284 -24.97 28.16 6.72
N SER A 285 -25.61 29.31 6.87
CA SER A 285 -26.25 30.02 5.75
C SER A 285 -25.16 30.44 4.75
N PRO A 286 -25.43 30.32 3.43
CA PRO A 286 -24.48 30.58 2.37
C PRO A 286 -23.98 32.04 2.32
#